data_AF-A0A6L9KB55-F1
#
_entry.id   AF-A0A6L9KB55-F1
#
_cell.length_a   1.000
_cell.length_b   1.000
_cell.length_c   1.000
_cell.angle_alpha   90.00
_cell.angle_beta   90.00
_cell.angle_gamma   90.00
#
_symmetry.space_group_name_H-M   'P 1'
#
loop_
_entity.id
_entity.type
_entity.pdbx_description
1 polymer ?
#
loop_
_entity_poly.entity_id
_entity_poly.type
_entity_poly.pdbx_seq_one_letter_code
_entity_poly.pdbx_strand_id
1 'polypeptide(L)'
;MTDILVEMHKLDGSLDANGLLYNQNGEKDKYYTALLEKYEISQADFDSSVVWYTKNPKKYTKIYEDVFAQLTLLNEEVKKGKYHPVDSIEFYTVKKNIWNKETRFVYSKDSIRTRLGFEIKDSSLLFGDVYILRFLQQIAPQDSSKNPQIIFRINYANGKVDSVIQKTHNDSLLRRFTFRIPVRKKLKIKSISGELLSSSVYKGTFHARIDSISLIREYRSDLQDSLRNMVEKADQKKYNSQKKQQPDSILKVKKVSPPKKEG
;
A
#
# COMPACT_ATOMS: atom_id res chain seq x y z
N MET A 1 -0.97 -23.05 -35.14
CA MET A 1 -1.28 -23.63 -33.82
C MET A 1 -0.33 -23.14 -32.72
N THR A 2 0.99 -23.18 -32.93
CA THR A 2 1.95 -22.66 -31.94
C THR A 2 1.62 -21.24 -31.46
N ASP A 3 1.38 -20.30 -32.38
CA ASP A 3 1.17 -18.88 -32.03
C ASP A 3 -0.10 -18.65 -31.21
N ILE A 4 -1.21 -19.32 -31.57
CA ILE A 4 -2.47 -19.22 -30.82
C ILE A 4 -2.33 -19.81 -29.41
N LEU A 5 -1.62 -20.92 -29.24
CA LEU A 5 -1.35 -21.50 -27.91
C LEU A 5 -0.46 -20.59 -27.06
N VAL A 6 0.55 -19.96 -27.68
CA VAL A 6 1.41 -18.97 -27.00
C VAL A 6 0.60 -17.77 -26.53
N GLU A 7 -0.27 -17.21 -27.37
CA GLU A 7 -1.13 -16.10 -26.96
C GLU A 7 -2.19 -16.52 -25.94
N MET A 8 -2.71 -17.75 -26.01
CA MET A 8 -3.63 -18.28 -25.02
C MET A 8 -2.97 -18.36 -23.63
N HIS A 9 -1.72 -18.83 -23.55
CA HIS A 9 -0.97 -18.81 -22.28
C HIS A 9 -0.68 -17.39 -21.77
N LYS A 10 -0.43 -16.42 -22.66
CA LYS A 10 -0.28 -15.01 -22.25
C LYS A 10 -1.60 -14.45 -21.72
N LEU A 11 -2.72 -14.77 -22.36
CA LEU A 11 -4.04 -14.39 -21.92
C LEU A 11 -4.35 -14.99 -20.55
N ASP A 12 -4.07 -16.28 -20.34
CA ASP A 12 -4.23 -16.95 -19.04
C ASP A 12 -3.46 -16.22 -17.94
N GLY A 13 -2.18 -15.92 -18.18
CA GLY A 13 -1.34 -15.18 -17.24
C GLY A 13 -1.87 -13.77 -16.93
N SER A 14 -2.40 -13.07 -17.95
CA SER A 14 -3.01 -11.75 -17.78
C SER A 14 -4.32 -11.83 -16.98
N LEU A 15 -5.18 -12.80 -17.27
CA LEU A 15 -6.43 -13.02 -16.55
C LEU A 15 -6.18 -13.41 -15.09
N ASP A 16 -5.17 -14.25 -14.82
CA ASP A 16 -4.77 -14.62 -13.47
C ASP A 16 -4.25 -13.41 -12.68
N ALA A 17 -3.36 -12.61 -13.27
CA ALA A 17 -2.84 -11.39 -12.65
C ALA A 17 -3.94 -10.37 -12.30
N ASN A 18 -5.04 -10.35 -13.07
CA ASN A 18 -6.20 -9.50 -12.83
C ASN A 18 -7.30 -10.17 -11.98
N GLY A 19 -7.10 -11.41 -11.52
CA GLY A 19 -8.07 -12.17 -10.70
C GLY A 19 -9.32 -12.63 -11.46
N LEU A 20 -9.27 -12.67 -12.80
CA LEU A 20 -10.39 -13.00 -13.67
C LEU A 20 -10.42 -14.47 -14.11
N LEU A 21 -9.34 -15.23 -13.93
CA LEU A 21 -9.22 -16.61 -14.41
C LEU A 21 -10.29 -17.55 -13.80
N TYR A 22 -10.64 -17.34 -12.53
CA TYR A 22 -11.63 -18.13 -11.79
C TYR A 22 -12.99 -17.42 -11.63
N ASN A 23 -13.22 -16.32 -12.34
CA ASN A 23 -14.48 -15.58 -12.25
C ASN A 23 -15.64 -16.41 -12.84
N GLN A 24 -16.70 -16.60 -12.05
CA GLN A 24 -17.88 -17.38 -12.44
C GLN A 24 -18.80 -16.64 -13.42
N ASN A 25 -18.56 -15.35 -13.66
CA ASN A 25 -19.45 -14.48 -14.45
C ASN A 25 -19.29 -14.61 -15.98
N GLY A 26 -18.58 -15.61 -16.49
CA GLY A 26 -18.39 -15.84 -17.93
C GLY A 26 -17.55 -14.79 -18.66
N GLU A 27 -16.90 -13.87 -17.92
CA GLU A 27 -16.08 -12.81 -18.53
C GLU A 27 -14.86 -13.37 -19.25
N LYS A 28 -14.26 -14.45 -18.75
CA LYS A 28 -13.12 -15.14 -19.37
C LYS A 28 -13.43 -15.62 -20.79
N ASP A 29 -14.66 -16.10 -21.02
CA ASP A 29 -15.05 -16.71 -22.29
C ASP A 29 -15.03 -15.68 -23.41
N LYS A 30 -15.40 -14.43 -23.11
CA LYS A 30 -15.31 -13.30 -24.07
C LYS A 30 -13.88 -13.06 -24.56
N TYR A 31 -12.89 -13.21 -23.67
CA TYR A 31 -11.48 -13.02 -24.06
C TYR A 31 -10.97 -14.18 -24.92
N TYR A 32 -11.35 -15.42 -24.61
CA TYR A 32 -11.00 -16.57 -25.45
C TYR A 32 -11.70 -16.49 -26.82
N THR A 33 -12.98 -16.12 -26.88
CA THR A 33 -13.68 -15.90 -28.15
C THR A 33 -12.98 -14.84 -28.99
N ALA A 34 -12.64 -13.68 -28.42
CA ALA A 34 -11.92 -12.63 -29.13
C ALA A 34 -10.52 -13.08 -29.59
N LEU A 35 -9.84 -13.94 -28.82
CA LEU A 35 -8.56 -14.51 -29.21
C LEU A 35 -8.71 -15.47 -30.40
N LEU A 36 -9.71 -16.35 -30.39
CA LEU A 36 -9.98 -17.27 -31.50
C LEU A 36 -10.36 -16.49 -32.78
N GLU A 37 -11.20 -15.46 -32.65
CA GLU A 37 -11.58 -14.55 -33.74
C GLU A 37 -10.38 -13.83 -34.35
N LYS A 38 -9.42 -13.37 -33.53
CA LYS A 38 -8.17 -12.75 -34.00
C LYS A 38 -7.36 -13.66 -34.92
N TYR A 39 -7.42 -14.97 -34.70
CA TYR A 39 -6.73 -15.97 -35.53
C TYR A 39 -7.64 -16.58 -36.60
N GLU A 40 -8.84 -16.05 -36.80
CA GLU A 40 -9.84 -16.55 -37.76
C GLU A 40 -10.18 -18.04 -37.55
N ILE A 41 -10.15 -18.51 -36.29
CA ILE A 41 -10.44 -19.89 -35.91
C ILE A 41 -11.79 -19.94 -35.20
N SER A 42 -12.67 -20.87 -35.60
CA SER A 42 -13.89 -21.14 -34.83
C SER A 42 -13.58 -22.02 -33.61
N GLN A 43 -14.42 -21.94 -32.58
CA GLN A 43 -14.28 -22.81 -31.41
C GLN A 43 -14.33 -24.30 -31.79
N ALA A 44 -15.19 -24.67 -32.73
CA ALA A 44 -15.30 -26.05 -33.21
C ALA A 44 -14.02 -26.53 -33.93
N ASP A 45 -13.37 -25.65 -34.70
CA ASP A 45 -12.10 -25.96 -35.36
C ASP A 45 -10.97 -26.13 -34.35
N PHE A 46 -10.93 -25.26 -33.32
CA PHE A 46 -9.98 -25.37 -32.23
C PHE A 46 -10.16 -26.68 -31.46
N ASP A 47 -11.39 -27.01 -31.06
CA ASP A 47 -11.70 -28.26 -30.34
C ASP A 47 -11.35 -29.49 -31.19
N SER A 48 -11.63 -29.44 -32.50
CA SER A 48 -11.26 -30.49 -33.45
C SER A 48 -9.74 -30.67 -33.54
N SER A 49 -8.99 -29.57 -33.48
CA SER A 49 -7.52 -29.61 -33.47
C SER A 49 -6.97 -30.28 -32.21
N VAL A 50 -7.55 -29.99 -31.04
CA VAL A 50 -7.17 -30.60 -29.76
C VAL A 50 -7.40 -32.11 -29.81
N VAL A 51 -8.58 -32.54 -30.28
CA VAL A 51 -8.89 -33.96 -30.48
C VAL A 51 -7.90 -34.61 -31.43
N TRP A 52 -7.55 -33.96 -32.54
CA TRP A 52 -6.56 -34.48 -33.48
C TRP A 52 -5.18 -34.65 -32.84
N TYR A 53 -4.76 -33.72 -31.98
CA TYR A 53 -3.49 -33.81 -31.25
C TYR A 53 -3.43 -34.94 -30.23
N THR A 54 -4.54 -35.29 -29.58
CA THR A 54 -4.58 -36.48 -28.70
C THR A 54 -4.20 -37.76 -29.43
N LYS A 55 -4.50 -37.83 -30.74
CA LYS A 55 -4.16 -38.97 -31.61
C LYS A 55 -2.79 -38.85 -32.26
N ASN A 56 -2.14 -37.69 -32.16
CA ASN A 56 -0.85 -37.38 -32.81
C ASN A 56 0.16 -36.78 -31.81
N PRO A 57 0.51 -37.51 -30.73
CA PRO A 57 1.28 -36.95 -29.61
C PRO A 57 2.65 -36.43 -30.03
N LYS A 58 3.35 -37.10 -30.96
CA LYS A 58 4.67 -36.64 -31.45
C LYS A 58 4.62 -35.25 -32.09
N LYS A 59 3.57 -34.96 -32.86
CA LYS A 59 3.38 -33.64 -33.48
C LYS A 59 3.02 -32.60 -32.43
N TYR A 60 2.21 -32.97 -31.44
CA TYR A 60 1.84 -32.10 -30.34
C TYR A 60 3.03 -31.72 -29.46
N THR A 61 3.91 -32.68 -29.14
CA THR A 61 5.15 -32.43 -28.40
C THR A 61 6.01 -31.38 -29.11
N LYS A 62 6.22 -31.53 -30.42
CA LYS A 62 7.01 -30.56 -31.20
C LYS A 62 6.40 -29.15 -31.17
N ILE A 63 5.07 -29.05 -31.29
CA ILE A 63 4.37 -27.76 -31.16
C ILE A 63 4.62 -27.15 -29.77
N TYR A 64 4.53 -27.95 -28.70
CA TYR A 64 4.73 -27.47 -27.34
C TYR A 64 6.19 -27.13 -27.00
N GLU A 65 7.17 -27.79 -27.63
CA GLU A 65 8.57 -27.38 -27.56
C GLU A 65 8.75 -25.95 -28.10
N ASP A 66 8.13 -25.64 -29.24
CA ASP A 66 8.14 -24.29 -29.82
C ASP A 66 7.40 -23.27 -28.94
N VAL A 67 6.22 -23.64 -28.40
CA VAL A 67 5.46 -22.80 -27.45
C VAL A 67 6.32 -22.48 -26.23
N PHE A 68 6.95 -23.49 -25.65
CA PHE A 68 7.79 -23.34 -24.46
C PHE A 68 9.01 -22.46 -24.73
N ALA A 69 9.66 -22.63 -25.89
CA ALA A 69 10.77 -21.78 -26.31
C ALA A 69 10.36 -20.31 -26.43
N GLN A 70 9.22 -20.01 -27.08
CA GLN A 70 8.71 -18.64 -27.20
C GLN A 70 8.35 -18.02 -25.85
N LEU A 71 7.70 -18.78 -24.95
CA LEU A 71 7.34 -18.30 -23.61
C LEU A 71 8.58 -18.07 -22.74
N THR A 72 9.61 -18.92 -22.87
CA THR A 72 10.88 -18.76 -22.17
C THR A 72 11.59 -17.49 -22.62
N LEU A 73 11.68 -17.27 -23.94
CA LEU A 73 12.23 -16.03 -24.51
C LEU A 73 11.46 -14.80 -24.03
N LEU A 74 10.12 -14.84 -24.05
CA LEU A 74 9.30 -13.74 -23.53
C LEU A 74 9.62 -13.46 -22.05
N ASN A 75 9.71 -14.48 -21.21
CA ASN A 75 10.03 -14.31 -19.80
C ASN A 75 11.43 -13.70 -19.61
N GLU A 76 12.42 -14.13 -20.39
CA GLU A 76 13.75 -13.52 -20.38
C GLU A 76 13.72 -12.05 -20.80
N GLU A 77 12.96 -11.73 -21.85
CA GLU A 77 12.79 -10.36 -22.34
C GLU A 77 12.08 -9.46 -21.32
N VAL A 78 11.06 -9.98 -20.64
CA VAL A 78 10.41 -9.30 -19.51
C VAL A 78 11.42 -9.06 -18.39
N LYS A 79 12.19 -10.09 -17.98
CA LYS A 79 13.26 -9.95 -16.96
C LYS A 79 14.35 -8.95 -17.35
N LYS A 80 14.67 -8.86 -18.65
CA LYS A 80 15.61 -7.89 -19.23
C LYS A 80 15.01 -6.49 -19.38
N GLY A 81 13.75 -6.29 -19.03
CA GLY A 81 13.11 -4.98 -19.09
C GLY A 81 12.52 -4.59 -20.45
N LYS A 82 12.55 -5.47 -21.47
CA LYS A 82 12.16 -5.15 -22.86
C LYS A 82 10.71 -4.65 -23.00
N TYR A 83 9.81 -5.25 -22.22
CA TYR A 83 8.38 -4.93 -22.20
C TYR A 83 7.97 -4.05 -21.03
N HIS A 84 8.94 -3.59 -20.24
CA HIS A 84 8.67 -2.48 -19.33
C HIS A 84 8.71 -1.21 -20.19
N PRO A 85 7.63 -0.42 -20.26
CA PRO A 85 7.71 0.90 -20.87
C PRO A 85 8.97 1.62 -20.34
N VAL A 86 9.76 2.19 -21.24
CA VAL A 86 10.95 2.99 -20.90
C VAL A 86 10.58 4.17 -19.97
N ASP A 87 9.28 4.52 -19.90
CA ASP A 87 8.65 5.48 -18.99
C ASP A 87 7.71 4.85 -17.94
N SER A 88 7.96 3.62 -17.50
CA SER A 88 7.17 3.02 -16.42
C SER A 88 7.48 3.74 -15.11
N ILE A 89 6.48 4.45 -14.58
CA ILE A 89 6.44 5.06 -13.24
C ILE A 89 7.03 4.14 -12.14
N GLU A 90 6.99 2.83 -12.32
CA GLU A 90 7.59 1.83 -11.44
C GLU A 90 9.13 1.90 -11.32
N PHE A 91 9.88 2.26 -12.38
CA PHE A 91 11.35 2.41 -12.30
C PHE A 91 11.77 3.57 -11.41
N TYR A 92 10.97 4.65 -11.35
CA TYR A 92 11.21 5.80 -10.47
C TYR A 92 10.61 5.59 -9.07
N THR A 93 9.77 4.57 -8.90
CA THR A 93 9.10 4.31 -7.63
C THR A 93 10.01 3.51 -6.71
N VAL A 94 10.69 4.22 -5.81
CA VAL A 94 11.55 3.63 -4.80
C VAL A 94 10.70 3.19 -3.61
N LYS A 95 10.93 1.97 -3.14
CA LYS A 95 10.34 1.44 -1.90
C LYS A 95 11.40 1.45 -0.80
N LYS A 96 11.13 2.17 0.29
CA LYS A 96 12.03 2.24 1.45
C LYS A 96 11.28 1.83 2.71
N ASN A 97 11.80 0.87 3.46
CA ASN A 97 11.30 0.60 4.80
C ASN A 97 11.76 1.72 5.75
N ILE A 98 10.81 2.40 6.37
CA ILE A 98 11.04 3.49 7.32
C ILE A 98 10.62 3.10 8.74
N TRP A 99 10.25 1.83 8.97
CA TRP A 99 10.00 1.32 10.31
C TRP A 99 11.31 1.20 11.09
N ASN A 100 11.37 1.82 12.26
CA ASN A 100 12.56 1.87 13.12
C ASN A 100 12.28 1.46 14.58
N LYS A 101 11.23 0.66 14.79
CA LYS A 101 10.81 0.17 16.11
C LYS A 101 10.82 -1.35 16.13
N GLU A 102 10.49 -1.91 17.28
CA GLU A 102 10.31 -3.35 17.45
C GLU A 102 9.33 -3.91 16.39
N THR A 103 9.68 -5.05 15.82
CA THR A 103 8.91 -5.68 14.72
C THR A 103 8.03 -6.82 15.18
N ARG A 104 8.18 -7.24 16.45
CA ARG A 104 7.48 -8.37 17.04
C ARG A 104 7.06 -8.07 18.48
N PHE A 105 5.81 -8.38 18.79
CA PHE A 105 5.26 -8.32 20.13
C PHE A 105 4.52 -9.62 20.43
N VAL A 106 4.77 -10.21 21.59
CA VAL A 106 4.10 -11.43 22.04
C VAL A 106 3.60 -11.20 23.45
N TYR A 107 2.30 -11.35 23.63
CA TYR A 107 1.61 -11.18 24.92
C TYR A 107 0.88 -12.46 25.28
N SER A 108 1.12 -12.94 26.49
CA SER A 108 0.42 -14.04 27.12
C SER A 108 -0.76 -13.52 27.95
N LYS A 109 -1.69 -14.41 28.33
CA LYS A 109 -2.88 -14.07 29.12
C LYS A 109 -2.61 -13.15 30.34
N ASP A 110 -1.47 -13.34 30.99
CA ASP A 110 -1.07 -12.63 32.22
C ASP A 110 -0.26 -11.34 31.94
N SER A 111 -0.03 -11.02 30.66
CA SER A 111 0.64 -9.80 30.26
C SER A 111 -0.17 -8.57 30.63
N ILE A 112 0.51 -7.56 31.18
CA ILE A 112 -0.12 -6.27 31.49
C ILE A 112 -0.58 -5.62 30.19
N ARG A 113 -1.83 -5.15 30.19
CA ARG A 113 -2.42 -4.50 29.02
C ARG A 113 -1.64 -3.24 28.66
N THR A 114 -1.13 -3.18 27.44
CA THR A 114 -0.41 -2.01 26.90
C THR A 114 -1.06 -1.54 25.61
N ARG A 115 -1.01 -0.23 25.37
CA ARG A 115 -1.41 0.34 24.07
C ARG A 115 -0.27 0.13 23.09
N LEU A 116 -0.53 -0.54 21.98
CA LEU A 116 0.48 -0.76 20.93
C LEU A 116 0.52 0.41 19.95
N GLY A 117 0.78 1.58 20.49
CA GLY A 117 0.91 2.81 19.72
C GLY A 117 2.29 2.94 19.08
N PHE A 118 2.35 3.55 17.90
CA PHE A 118 3.61 3.95 17.27
C PHE A 118 3.52 5.36 16.71
N GLU A 119 4.67 6.03 16.66
CA GLU A 119 4.88 7.27 15.92
C GLU A 119 6.25 7.22 15.23
N ILE A 120 6.26 7.46 13.93
CA ILE A 120 7.44 7.58 13.06
C ILE A 120 7.52 9.03 12.61
N LYS A 121 8.62 9.69 12.96
CA LYS A 121 8.99 11.02 12.47
C LYS A 121 10.17 10.84 11.53
N ASP A 122 10.02 11.32 10.30
CA ASP A 122 11.09 11.32 9.31
C ASP A 122 10.98 12.62 8.49
N SER A 123 12.11 13.28 8.28
CA SER A 123 12.19 14.50 7.45
C SER A 123 11.91 14.23 5.97
N SER A 124 12.00 12.95 5.56
CA SER A 124 11.77 12.51 4.20
C SER A 124 10.28 12.38 3.87
N LEU A 125 9.37 12.42 4.86
CA LEU A 125 7.94 12.27 4.64
C LEU A 125 7.37 13.40 3.78
N LEU A 126 6.71 13.03 2.68
CA LEU A 126 6.18 14.00 1.72
C LEU A 126 4.80 13.61 1.19
N PHE A 127 4.08 14.62 0.67
CA PHE A 127 2.90 14.38 -0.13
C PHE A 127 3.29 13.84 -1.51
N GLY A 128 2.37 13.13 -2.15
CA GLY A 128 2.61 12.38 -3.39
C GLY A 128 3.09 10.95 -3.13
N ASP A 129 3.63 10.68 -1.94
CA ASP A 129 4.08 9.36 -1.54
C ASP A 129 2.91 8.46 -1.10
N VAL A 130 3.19 7.16 -1.06
CA VAL A 130 2.29 6.14 -0.50
C VAL A 130 2.95 5.47 0.69
N TYR A 131 2.23 5.43 1.81
CA TYR A 131 2.71 4.77 3.03
C TYR A 131 1.95 3.46 3.25
N ILE A 132 2.71 2.38 3.45
CA ILE A 132 2.17 1.03 3.52
C ILE A 132 2.60 0.39 4.84
N LEU A 133 1.65 0.21 5.76
CA LEU A 133 1.86 -0.52 7.00
C LEU A 133 1.49 -1.99 6.78
N ARG A 134 2.41 -2.91 7.10
CA ARG A 134 2.19 -4.36 6.98
C ARG A 134 2.66 -5.04 8.24
N PHE A 135 1.87 -6.00 8.71
CA PHE A 135 2.24 -6.87 9.83
C PHE A 135 1.34 -8.10 9.87
N LEU A 136 1.75 -9.09 10.65
CA LEU A 136 0.95 -10.25 11.04
C LEU A 136 0.37 -10.02 12.43
N GLN A 137 -0.87 -10.41 12.64
CA GLN A 137 -1.52 -10.32 13.95
C GLN A 137 -2.39 -11.54 14.22
N GLN A 138 -2.38 -11.97 15.47
CA GLN A 138 -3.23 -13.02 16.03
C GLN A 138 -3.70 -12.55 17.41
N ILE A 139 -5.01 -12.57 17.66
CA ILE A 139 -5.58 -12.31 18.99
C ILE A 139 -6.28 -13.58 19.45
N ALA A 140 -5.99 -14.03 20.66
CA ALA A 140 -6.63 -15.22 21.20
C ALA A 140 -8.09 -14.94 21.62
N PRO A 141 -9.00 -15.92 21.54
CA PRO A 141 -10.38 -15.79 22.00
C PRO A 141 -10.53 -15.36 23.46
N GLN A 142 -9.54 -15.71 24.29
CA GLN A 142 -9.52 -15.37 25.72
C GLN A 142 -9.08 -13.92 25.98
N ASP A 143 -8.66 -13.18 24.94
CA ASP A 143 -8.35 -11.77 25.05
C ASP A 143 -9.62 -10.95 25.33
N SER A 144 -9.52 -10.05 26.31
CA SER A 144 -10.68 -9.30 26.81
C SER A 144 -11.07 -8.08 25.96
N SER A 145 -10.36 -7.80 24.87
CA SER A 145 -10.66 -6.65 24.00
C SER A 145 -12.06 -6.74 23.42
N LYS A 146 -12.84 -5.67 23.57
CA LYS A 146 -14.08 -5.49 22.80
C LYS A 146 -13.81 -4.65 21.56
N ASN A 147 -14.29 -5.12 20.41
CA ASN A 147 -14.14 -4.44 19.11
C ASN A 147 -12.69 -4.01 18.82
N PRO A 148 -11.71 -4.93 18.88
CA PRO A 148 -10.33 -4.55 18.67
C PRO A 148 -10.11 -4.06 17.24
N GLN A 149 -9.31 -3.03 17.10
CA GLN A 149 -9.12 -2.28 15.87
C GLN A 149 -7.65 -1.92 15.69
N ILE A 150 -7.26 -1.86 14.43
CA ILE A 150 -5.99 -1.30 14.00
C ILE A 150 -6.28 0.10 13.48
N ILE A 151 -5.44 1.06 13.85
CA ILE A 151 -5.56 2.43 13.40
C ILE A 151 -4.24 2.87 12.77
N PHE A 152 -4.29 3.40 11.56
CA PHE A 152 -3.14 3.94 10.85
C PHE A 152 -3.40 5.39 10.45
N ARG A 153 -2.48 6.31 10.77
CA ARG A 153 -2.69 7.76 10.69
C ARG A 153 -1.53 8.48 10.01
N ILE A 154 -1.85 9.48 9.19
CA ILE A 154 -0.92 10.50 8.69
C ILE A 154 -1.26 11.81 9.40
N ASN A 155 -0.33 12.33 10.20
CA ASN A 155 -0.50 13.57 10.94
C ASN A 155 0.17 14.71 10.17
N TYR A 156 -0.59 15.72 9.80
CA TYR A 156 -0.07 16.90 9.10
C TYR A 156 0.36 17.99 10.10
N ALA A 157 1.30 18.84 9.68
CA ALA A 157 1.83 19.92 10.52
C ALA A 157 0.77 20.95 10.92
N ASN A 158 -0.29 21.10 10.12
CA ASN A 158 -1.41 21.99 10.40
C ASN A 158 -2.50 21.39 11.32
N GLY A 159 -2.24 20.23 11.94
CA GLY A 159 -3.17 19.55 12.84
C GLY A 159 -4.25 18.70 12.17
N LYS A 160 -4.35 18.70 10.83
CA LYS A 160 -5.22 17.74 10.12
C LYS A 160 -4.64 16.32 10.27
N VAL A 161 -5.52 15.33 10.21
CA VAL A 161 -5.16 13.91 10.28
C VAL A 161 -5.92 13.15 9.20
N ASP A 162 -5.22 12.29 8.48
CA ASP A 162 -5.83 11.22 7.68
C ASP A 162 -5.69 9.90 8.42
N SER A 163 -6.73 9.08 8.42
CA SER A 163 -6.70 7.80 9.13
C SER A 163 -7.45 6.70 8.39
N VAL A 164 -6.94 5.48 8.51
CA VAL A 164 -7.63 4.24 8.14
C VAL A 164 -7.76 3.39 9.38
N ILE A 165 -8.95 2.81 9.58
CA ILE A 165 -9.29 1.97 10.72
C ILE A 165 -9.83 0.66 10.20
N GLN A 166 -9.36 -0.45 10.76
CA GLN A 166 -9.87 -1.78 10.45
C GLN A 166 -10.12 -2.57 11.72
N LYS A 167 -11.29 -3.21 11.80
CA LYS A 167 -11.63 -4.12 12.90
C LYS A 167 -10.85 -5.43 12.79
N THR A 168 -10.56 -6.02 13.94
CA THR A 168 -9.89 -7.31 14.10
C THR A 168 -10.76 -8.23 14.94
N HIS A 169 -10.40 -9.52 14.96
CA HIS A 169 -11.20 -10.56 15.57
C HIS A 169 -10.36 -11.38 16.56
N ASN A 170 -10.98 -11.75 17.68
CA ASN A 170 -10.38 -12.57 18.74
C ASN A 170 -10.71 -14.04 18.48
N ASP A 171 -10.12 -14.61 17.45
CA ASP A 171 -10.43 -15.96 16.98
C ASP A 171 -9.19 -16.85 16.82
N SER A 172 -8.05 -16.41 17.32
CA SER A 172 -6.75 -17.08 17.20
C SER A 172 -6.27 -17.28 15.76
N LEU A 173 -6.89 -16.68 14.73
CA LEU A 173 -6.39 -16.80 13.37
C LEU A 173 -5.30 -15.77 13.09
N LEU A 174 -4.14 -16.25 12.65
CA LEU A 174 -3.04 -15.40 12.22
C LEU A 174 -3.37 -14.76 10.87
N ARG A 175 -3.46 -13.43 10.84
CA ARG A 175 -3.81 -12.67 9.63
C ARG A 175 -2.74 -11.67 9.26
N ARG A 176 -2.54 -11.49 7.95
CA ARG A 176 -1.72 -10.42 7.40
C ARG A 176 -2.58 -9.19 7.15
N PHE A 177 -2.22 -8.09 7.78
CA PHE A 177 -2.82 -6.79 7.51
C PHE A 177 -1.90 -5.97 6.61
N THR A 178 -2.49 -5.25 5.66
CA THR A 178 -1.80 -4.33 4.76
C THR A 178 -2.65 -3.07 4.61
N PHE A 179 -2.19 -1.97 5.17
CA PHE A 179 -2.82 -0.65 5.03
C PHE A 179 -2.03 0.18 4.05
N ARG A 180 -2.69 0.79 3.06
CA ARG A 180 -2.07 1.66 2.06
C ARG A 180 -2.74 3.02 2.10
N ILE A 181 -1.99 4.08 2.44
CA ILE A 181 -2.47 5.47 2.43
C ILE A 181 -1.69 6.27 1.38
N PRO A 182 -2.28 6.58 0.21
CA PRO A 182 -1.72 7.52 -0.74
C PRO A 182 -1.94 8.97 -0.26
N VAL A 183 -0.87 9.72 -0.03
CA VAL A 183 -0.98 11.09 0.50
C VAL A 183 -1.14 12.10 -0.63
N ARG A 184 -2.39 12.46 -0.93
CA ARG A 184 -2.70 13.41 -2.02
C ARG A 184 -2.71 14.88 -1.57
N LYS A 185 -2.83 15.14 -0.27
CA LYS A 185 -2.92 16.50 0.28
C LYS A 185 -1.55 17.17 0.24
N LYS A 186 -1.46 18.31 -0.44
CA LYS A 186 -0.25 19.17 -0.52
C LYS A 186 0.03 19.88 0.81
N LEU A 187 0.21 19.12 1.87
CA LEU A 187 0.43 19.58 3.23
C LEU A 187 1.69 18.93 3.79
N LYS A 188 2.44 19.67 4.60
CA LYS A 188 3.60 19.13 5.30
C LYS A 188 3.17 18.02 6.26
N ILE A 189 3.83 16.87 6.17
CA ILE A 189 3.61 15.74 7.07
C ILE A 189 4.48 15.97 8.32
N LYS A 190 3.87 15.86 9.49
CA LYS A 190 4.55 15.96 10.79
C LYS A 190 5.04 14.58 11.25
N SER A 191 4.18 13.57 11.16
CA SER A 191 4.51 12.20 11.56
C SER A 191 3.50 11.21 10.99
N ILE A 192 3.90 9.94 10.95
CA ILE A 192 3.00 8.81 10.72
C ILE A 192 2.82 8.10 12.06
N SER A 193 1.58 7.86 12.47
CA SER A 193 1.30 7.20 13.73
C SER A 193 0.20 6.17 13.61
N GLY A 194 -0.02 5.41 14.67
CA GLY A 194 -1.07 4.41 14.67
C GLY A 194 -1.12 3.62 15.95
N GLU A 195 -2.10 2.72 16.01
CA GLU A 195 -2.25 1.72 17.05
C GLU A 195 -2.40 0.37 16.36
N LEU A 196 -1.47 -0.54 16.62
CA LEU A 196 -1.46 -1.89 16.06
C LEU A 196 -2.53 -2.77 16.70
N LEU A 197 -2.94 -2.44 17.93
CA LEU A 197 -4.02 -3.10 18.63
C LEU A 197 -4.67 -2.12 19.62
N SER A 198 -5.76 -1.51 19.16
CA SER A 198 -6.64 -0.63 19.93
C SER A 198 -7.94 -1.35 20.27
N SER A 199 -8.64 -0.91 21.30
CA SER A 199 -10.00 -1.34 21.65
C SER A 199 -10.62 -0.32 22.60
N SER A 200 -11.94 -0.23 22.58
CA SER A 200 -12.70 0.72 23.38
C SER A 200 -12.86 0.28 24.85
N VAL A 201 -12.78 -1.02 25.14
CA VAL A 201 -12.98 -1.57 26.49
C VAL A 201 -12.10 -2.81 26.69
N TYR A 202 -11.45 -2.89 27.85
CA TYR A 202 -10.58 -3.99 28.25
C TYR A 202 -11.00 -4.52 29.62
N LYS A 203 -10.97 -5.85 29.83
CA LYS A 203 -11.30 -6.50 31.12
C LYS A 203 -10.12 -7.25 31.78
N GLY A 204 -8.88 -6.98 31.33
CA GLY A 204 -7.67 -7.40 32.03
C GLY A 204 -6.79 -8.41 31.29
N THR A 205 -7.35 -9.36 30.54
CA THR A 205 -6.54 -10.33 29.78
C THR A 205 -6.00 -9.72 28.49
N PHE A 206 -4.73 -9.98 28.20
CA PHE A 206 -4.06 -9.51 26.99
C PHE A 206 -3.30 -10.62 26.28
N HIS A 207 -3.95 -11.30 25.33
CA HIS A 207 -3.36 -12.44 24.64
C HIS A 207 -3.36 -12.18 23.14
N ALA A 208 -2.24 -11.63 22.66
CA ALA A 208 -2.07 -11.28 21.26
C ALA A 208 -0.61 -11.44 20.83
N ARG A 209 -0.43 -11.76 19.56
CA ARG A 209 0.86 -11.77 18.88
C ARG A 209 0.79 -10.83 17.69
N ILE A 210 1.81 -9.99 17.56
CA ILE A 210 2.06 -9.15 16.39
C ILE A 210 3.47 -9.46 15.90
N ASP A 211 3.65 -9.58 14.59
CA ASP A 211 4.93 -9.98 14.02
C ASP A 211 5.16 -9.33 12.65
N SER A 212 6.41 -9.33 12.19
CA SER A 212 6.81 -8.87 10.86
C SER A 212 6.32 -7.46 10.52
N ILE A 213 6.37 -6.54 11.50
CA ILE A 213 5.93 -5.17 11.28
C ILE A 213 6.89 -4.46 10.34
N SER A 214 6.32 -3.77 9.35
CA SER A 214 7.05 -2.93 8.41
C SER A 214 6.19 -1.74 7.99
N LEU A 215 6.85 -0.61 7.74
CA LEU A 215 6.24 0.58 7.20
C LEU A 215 7.04 1.00 5.97
N ILE A 216 6.48 0.72 4.80
CA ILE A 216 7.11 0.98 3.52
C ILE A 216 6.63 2.33 3.02
N ARG A 217 7.58 3.21 2.72
CA ARG A 217 7.36 4.42 1.94
C ARG A 217 7.63 4.09 0.48
N GLU A 218 6.61 4.19 -0.36
CA GLU A 218 6.74 4.15 -1.82
C GLU A 218 6.68 5.58 -2.35
N TYR A 219 7.70 5.99 -3.09
CA TYR A 219 7.80 7.36 -3.57
C TYR A 219 8.52 7.43 -4.91
N ARG A 220 8.19 8.46 -5.68
CA ARG A 220 8.89 8.80 -6.93
C ARG A 220 10.13 9.61 -6.63
N SER A 221 11.32 9.07 -6.90
CA SER A 221 12.61 9.69 -6.54
C SER A 221 12.85 11.00 -7.29
N ASP A 222 12.52 11.02 -8.58
CA ASP A 222 12.63 12.16 -9.50
C ASP A 222 11.79 13.39 -9.09
N LEU A 223 10.66 13.16 -8.42
CA LEU A 223 9.74 14.23 -8.04
C LEU A 223 9.96 14.80 -6.63
N GLN A 224 10.81 14.18 -5.81
CA GLN A 224 10.90 14.53 -4.37
C GLN A 224 11.25 15.99 -4.13
N ASP A 225 12.24 16.52 -4.84
CA ASP A 225 12.68 17.91 -4.65
C ASP A 225 11.62 18.90 -5.11
N SER A 226 10.97 18.62 -6.25
CA SER A 226 9.88 19.44 -6.77
C SER A 226 8.69 19.47 -5.81
N LEU A 227 8.28 18.30 -5.29
CA LEU A 227 7.21 18.18 -4.31
C LEU A 227 7.57 18.90 -3.00
N ARG A 228 8.81 18.77 -2.51
CA ARG A 228 9.27 19.45 -1.30
C ARG A 228 9.20 20.96 -1.44
N ASN A 229 9.70 21.49 -2.55
CA ASN A 229 9.63 22.92 -2.87
C ASN A 229 8.18 23.43 -2.92
N MET A 230 7.23 22.63 -3.43
CA MET A 230 5.82 22.99 -3.45
C MET A 230 5.22 23.11 -2.03
N VAL A 231 5.54 22.18 -1.12
CA VAL A 231 5.06 22.25 0.27
C VAL A 231 5.64 23.48 0.97
N GLU A 232 6.95 23.70 0.85
CA GLU A 232 7.64 24.78 1.55
C GLU A 232 7.13 26.15 1.10
N LYS A 233 6.94 26.36 -0.21
CA LYS A 233 6.34 27.58 -0.74
C LYS A 233 4.90 27.79 -0.23
N ALA A 234 4.11 26.72 -0.12
CA ALA A 234 2.74 26.79 0.40
C ALA A 234 2.69 27.14 1.89
N ASP A 235 3.61 26.58 2.68
CA ASP A 235 3.74 26.86 4.11
C ASP A 235 4.22 28.30 4.37
N GLN A 236 5.22 28.78 3.62
CA GLN A 236 5.70 30.17 3.70
C GLN A 236 4.60 31.19 3.37
N LYS A 237 3.79 30.93 2.33
CA LYS A 237 2.65 31.79 1.99
C LYS A 237 1.64 31.84 3.13
N LYS A 238 1.33 30.71 3.76
CA LYS A 238 0.43 30.68 4.94
C LYS A 238 1.00 31.46 6.12
N TYR A 239 2.28 31.28 6.42
CA TYR A 239 2.95 32.03 7.49
C TYR A 239 2.89 33.55 7.24
N ASN A 240 3.18 33.99 6.02
CA ASN A 240 3.13 35.41 5.66
C ASN A 240 1.70 35.99 5.68
N SER A 241 0.69 35.21 5.29
CA SER A 241 -0.72 35.64 5.39
C SER A 241 -1.20 35.74 6.84
N GLN A 242 -0.76 34.84 7.73
CA GLN A 242 -1.06 34.93 9.17
C GLN A 242 -0.40 36.15 9.81
N LYS A 243 0.83 36.47 9.41
CA LYS A 243 1.56 37.65 9.91
C LYS A 243 0.95 38.97 9.46
N LYS A 244 0.42 39.05 8.22
CA LYS A 244 -0.30 40.23 7.71
C LYS A 244 -1.67 40.47 8.38
N GLN A 245 -2.24 39.46 9.04
CA GLN A 245 -3.53 39.57 9.75
C GLN A 245 -3.40 39.91 11.24
N GLN A 246 -2.18 39.99 11.78
CA GLN A 246 -1.92 40.59 13.08
C GLN A 246 -1.56 42.06 12.87
N PRO A 247 -2.43 43.04 13.22
CA PRO A 247 -2.02 44.43 13.23
C PRO A 247 -0.98 44.64 14.34
N ASP A 248 0.11 45.34 14.00
CA ASP A 248 1.18 45.76 14.91
C ASP A 248 0.59 46.49 16.12
N SER A 249 0.33 45.75 17.21
CA SER A 249 0.03 46.35 18.51
C SER A 249 1.36 46.67 19.16
N ILE A 250 1.87 47.84 18.79
CA ILE A 250 3.05 48.48 19.36
C ILE A 250 2.98 48.44 20.89
N LEU A 251 4.06 47.97 21.49
CA LEU A 251 4.38 48.04 22.92
C LEU A 251 4.20 49.47 23.43
N LYS A 252 3.05 49.80 24.02
CA LYS A 252 2.95 50.93 24.96
C LYS A 252 3.44 50.47 26.32
N VAL A 253 4.73 50.62 26.56
CA VAL A 253 5.33 50.56 27.89
C VAL A 253 4.70 51.66 28.74
N LYS A 254 3.84 51.29 29.72
CA LYS A 254 3.37 52.20 30.76
C LYS A 254 4.57 52.60 31.63
N LYS A 255 4.96 53.88 31.58
CA LYS A 255 5.82 54.49 32.61
C LYS A 255 5.10 54.42 33.95
N VAL A 256 5.70 53.73 34.92
CA VAL A 256 5.27 53.72 36.32
C VAL A 256 5.89 54.94 37.01
N SER A 257 5.07 55.81 37.59
CA SER A 257 5.48 56.91 38.46
C SER A 257 5.72 56.41 39.90
N PRO A 258 6.70 56.98 40.64
CA PRO A 258 7.06 56.50 41.98
C PRO A 258 6.08 56.99 43.07
N PRO A 259 6.03 56.30 44.24
CA PRO A 259 5.05 56.59 45.27
C PRO A 259 5.39 57.86 46.07
N LYS A 260 4.35 58.65 46.38
CA LYS A 260 4.41 59.76 47.33
C LYS A 260 4.65 59.23 48.75
N LYS A 261 5.60 59.84 49.45
CA LYS A 261 5.76 59.75 50.90
C LYS A 261 4.94 60.87 51.56
N GLU A 262 4.05 60.49 52.46
CA GLU A 262 3.49 61.29 53.56
C GLU A 262 3.30 60.25 54.69
N GLY A 263 3.62 60.46 55.96
CA GLY A 263 4.02 61.61 56.76
C GLY A 263 3.81 61.14 58.19
#